data_AF-A0A5A7RPC1-F1
#
_entry.id   AF-A0A5A7RPC1-F1
#
_cell.length_a   1.000
_cell.length_b   1.000
_cell.length_c   1.000
_cell.angle_alpha   90.00
_cell.angle_beta   90.00
_cell.angle_gamma   90.00
#
_symmetry.space_group_name_H-M   'P 1'
#
loop_
_entity.id
_entity.type
_entity.pdbx_description
1 polymer ?
#
loop_
_entity_poly.entity_id
_entity_poly.type
_entity_poly.pdbx_seq_one_letter_code
_entity_poly.pdbx_strand_id
1 'polypeptide(L)'
;MQEEIMKLRFASLLHDIGKFWQGTGEKGKHAELSAKFIRQYLPNELQKGLTFVAGHHDASQYLSQGYHHLKMLVLADWLASS
;
A
#
# COMPACT_ATOMS: atom_id res chain seq x y z
N MET A 1 4.61 -16.09 -9.84
CA MET A 1 4.04 -16.49 -8.53
C MET A 1 4.89 -15.96 -7.36
N GLN A 2 6.18 -16.33 -7.26
CA GLN A 2 7.04 -15.86 -6.15
C GLN A 2 7.15 -14.32 -6.07
N GLU A 3 7.31 -13.66 -7.23
CA GLU A 3 7.42 -12.20 -7.33
C GLU A 3 6.14 -11.48 -6.88
N GLU A 4 4.97 -11.99 -7.28
CA GLU A 4 3.67 -11.44 -6.89
C GLU A 4 3.42 -11.59 -5.38
N ILE A 5 3.81 -12.72 -4.79
CA ILE A 5 3.76 -12.92 -3.33
C ILE A 5 4.70 -11.93 -2.63
N MET A 6 5.91 -11.71 -3.16
CA MET A 6 6.84 -10.74 -2.59
C MET A 6 6.30 -9.32 -2.65
N LYS A 7 5.69 -8.91 -3.77
CA LYS A 7 5.00 -7.61 -3.90
C LYS A 7 3.89 -7.49 -2.86
N LEU A 8 3.04 -8.51 -2.73
CA LEU A 8 1.94 -8.48 -1.77
C LEU A 8 2.45 -8.38 -0.32
N ARG A 9 3.53 -9.09 0.03
CA ARG A 9 4.15 -9.02 1.36
C ARG A 9 4.64 -7.62 1.68
N PHE A 10 5.39 -7.00 0.77
CA PHE A 10 5.88 -5.64 0.97
C PHE A 10 4.74 -4.62 0.99
N ALA A 11 3.74 -4.76 0.12
CA ALA A 11 2.57 -3.89 0.13
C ALA A 11 1.80 -3.99 1.45
N SER A 12 1.59 -5.22 1.94
CA SER A 12 0.91 -5.47 3.23
C SER A 12 1.70 -4.93 4.41
N LEU A 13 3.02 -5.05 4.39
CA LEU A 13 3.88 -4.50 5.45
C LEU A 13 3.92 -2.97 5.44
N LEU A 14 3.88 -2.34 4.26
CA LEU A 14 4.15 -0.91 4.09
C LEU A 14 2.90 -0.05 3.84
N HIS A 15 1.70 -0.63 3.72
CA HIS A 15 0.50 0.13 3.35
C HIS A 15 0.24 1.34 4.26
N ASP A 16 0.55 1.20 5.54
CA ASP A 16 0.31 2.20 6.59
C ASP A 16 1.57 2.93 7.09
N ILE A 17 2.74 2.74 6.45
CA ILE A 17 3.99 3.39 6.89
C ILE A 17 3.89 4.93 6.92
N GLY A 18 3.03 5.50 6.09
CA GLY A 18 2.72 6.93 6.07
C GLY A 18 2.15 7.46 7.39
N LYS A 19 1.58 6.62 8.26
CA LYS A 19 1.15 7.03 9.62
C LYS A 19 2.34 7.46 10.48
N PHE A 20 3.45 6.71 10.39
CA PHE A 20 4.70 7.10 11.07
C PHE A 20 5.23 8.42 10.53
N TRP A 21 5.11 8.63 9.22
CA TRP A 21 5.57 9.86 8.59
C TRP A 21 4.71 11.07 8.97
N GLN A 22 3.38 10.90 9.06
CA GLN A 22 2.51 11.94 9.64
C GLN A 22 2.95 12.30 11.06
N GLY A 23 3.39 11.31 11.84
CA GLY A 23 3.93 11.51 13.20
C GLY A 23 5.16 12.43 13.26
N THR A 24 5.88 12.64 12.14
CA THR A 24 6.99 13.60 12.08
C THR A 24 6.56 15.03 11.73
N GLY A 25 5.26 15.27 11.56
CA GLY A 25 4.70 16.56 11.14
C GLY A 25 4.55 16.75 9.63
N GLU A 26 4.80 15.71 8.83
CA GLU A 26 4.55 15.72 7.38
C GLU A 26 3.05 15.81 7.08
N LYS A 27 2.66 16.60 6.07
CA LYS A 27 1.25 16.85 5.74
C LYS A 27 0.78 15.99 4.57
N GLY A 28 -0.45 15.49 4.65
CA GLY A 28 -1.08 14.68 3.60
C GLY A 28 -1.83 13.48 4.16
N LYS A 29 -2.53 12.72 3.30
CA LYS A 29 -3.16 11.45 3.72
C LYS A 29 -2.09 10.38 3.92
N HIS A 30 -2.22 9.53 4.94
CA HIS A 30 -1.19 8.53 5.21
C HIS A 30 -0.99 7.56 4.04
N ALA A 31 -2.04 7.18 3.30
CA ALA A 31 -1.91 6.36 2.10
C ALA A 31 -1.04 7.02 1.01
N GLU A 32 -1.17 8.33 0.80
CA GLU A 32 -0.33 9.09 -0.14
C GLU A 32 1.11 9.16 0.35
N LEU A 33 1.30 9.36 1.66
CA LEU A 33 2.61 9.38 2.30
C LEU A 33 3.29 8.01 2.29
N SER A 34 2.56 6.91 2.42
CA SER A 34 3.07 5.55 2.24
C SER A 34 3.62 5.35 0.83
N ALA A 35 2.88 5.79 -0.19
CA ALA A 35 3.35 5.72 -1.57
C ALA A 35 4.55 6.65 -1.84
N LYS A 36 4.59 7.84 -1.23
CA LYS A 36 5.76 8.73 -1.24
C LYS A 36 6.97 8.03 -0.62
N PHE A 37 6.78 7.30 0.49
CA PHE A 37 7.86 6.66 1.24
C PHE A 37 8.50 5.57 0.41
N ILE A 38 7.66 4.74 -0.22
CA ILE A 38 8.10 3.67 -1.10
C ILE A 38 8.90 4.21 -2.27
N ARG A 39 8.44 5.28 -2.94
CA ARG A 39 9.16 5.88 -4.07
C ARG A 39 10.50 6.49 -3.65
N GLN A 40 10.60 7.01 -2.44
CA GLN A 40 11.79 7.72 -1.97
C GLN A 40 12.86 6.76 -1.44
N TYR A 41 12.46 5.68 -0.76
CA TYR A 41 13.39 4.87 0.04
C TYR A 41 13.55 3.41 -0.40
N LEU A 42 12.66 2.87 -1.24
CA LEU A 42 12.83 1.50 -1.75
C LEU A 42 13.58 1.49 -3.09
N PRO A 43 14.35 0.42 -3.40
CA PRO A 43 14.93 0.20 -4.73
C PRO A 43 13.87 0.20 -5.84
N ASN A 44 14.24 0.69 -7.03
CA ASN A 44 13.35 0.85 -8.19
C ASN A 44 12.62 -0.46 -8.58
N GLU A 45 13.29 -1.60 -8.39
CA GLU A 45 12.77 -2.94 -8.65
C GLU A 45 11.54 -3.24 -7.78
N LEU A 46 11.52 -2.74 -6.54
CA LEU A 46 10.40 -2.91 -5.61
C LEU A 46 9.34 -1.83 -5.83
N GLN A 47 9.72 -0.61 -6.23
CA GLN A 47 8.76 0.50 -6.41
C GLN A 47 7.66 0.19 -7.44
N LYS A 48 8.03 -0.35 -8.60
CA LYS A 48 7.12 -0.55 -9.76
C LYS A 48 5.88 -1.38 -9.41
N GLY A 49 5.96 -2.25 -8.41
CA GLY A 49 4.88 -3.14 -8.01
C GLY A 49 4.14 -2.72 -6.75
N LEU A 50 4.53 -1.62 -6.08
CA LEU A 50 4.06 -1.30 -4.73
C LEU A 50 3.30 0.01 -4.62
N THR A 51 3.30 0.85 -5.66
CA THR A 51 2.61 2.15 -5.62
C THR A 51 1.08 2.04 -5.50
N PHE A 52 0.51 0.87 -5.77
CA PHE A 52 -0.91 0.60 -5.55
C PHE A 52 -1.33 0.71 -4.08
N VAL A 53 -0.39 0.71 -3.12
CA VAL A 53 -0.73 0.99 -1.72
C VAL A 53 -1.37 2.36 -1.55
N ALA A 54 -1.21 3.34 -2.45
CA ALA A 54 -1.97 4.60 -2.33
C ALA A 54 -3.49 4.41 -2.42
N GLY A 55 -3.93 3.34 -3.09
CA GLY A 55 -5.34 3.06 -3.37
C GLY A 55 -6.09 2.29 -2.29
N HIS A 56 -5.46 1.87 -1.19
CA HIS A 56 -6.09 0.97 -0.21
C HIS A 56 -7.26 1.59 0.59
N HIS A 57 -7.54 2.89 0.44
CA HIS A 57 -8.77 3.51 0.95
C HIS A 57 -9.77 3.91 -0.14
N ASP A 58 -9.49 3.66 -1.42
CA ASP A 58 -10.37 4.05 -2.52
C ASP A 58 -11.47 3.02 -2.75
N ALA A 59 -12.70 3.42 -2.44
CA ALA A 59 -13.85 2.54 -2.51
C ALA A 59 -14.22 2.03 -3.89
N SER A 60 -13.91 2.82 -4.90
CA SER A 60 -14.22 2.47 -6.28
C SER A 60 -13.36 1.31 -6.79
N GLN A 61 -12.17 1.09 -6.20
CA GLN A 61 -11.19 0.13 -6.70
C GLN A 61 -11.49 -1.31 -6.27
N TYR A 62 -12.28 -1.52 -5.21
CA TYR A 62 -12.74 -2.86 -4.83
C TYR A 62 -14.07 -3.26 -5.50
N LEU A 63 -14.85 -2.30 -6.00
CA LEU A 63 -16.09 -2.56 -6.74
C LEU A 63 -15.87 -2.82 -8.24
N SER A 64 -14.70 -2.45 -8.78
CA SER A 64 -14.35 -2.66 -10.19
C SER A 64 -13.84 -4.09 -10.46
N GLN A 65 -13.90 -4.55 -11.72
CA GLN A 65 -13.26 -5.81 -12.12
C GLN A 65 -11.73 -5.66 -12.12
N GLY A 66 -11.01 -6.70 -11.72
CA GLY A 66 -9.54 -6.71 -11.58
C GLY A 66 -9.05 -6.31 -10.17
N TYR A 67 -7.85 -5.70 -10.12
CA TYR A 67 -7.20 -5.20 -8.90
C TYR A 67 -7.02 -6.23 -7.77
N HIS A 68 -6.79 -7.51 -8.13
CA HIS A 68 -6.72 -8.61 -7.16
C HIS A 68 -5.76 -8.36 -5.98
N HIS A 69 -4.55 -7.83 -6.25
CA HIS A 69 -3.57 -7.54 -5.21
C HIS A 69 -4.02 -6.44 -4.24
N LEU A 70 -4.66 -5.39 -4.76
CA LEU A 70 -5.22 -4.32 -3.92
C LEU A 70 -6.38 -4.84 -3.07
N LYS A 71 -7.27 -5.66 -3.64
CA LYS A 71 -8.39 -6.27 -2.89
C LYS A 71 -7.89 -7.18 -1.77
N MET A 72 -6.86 -8.00 -2.04
CA MET A 72 -6.23 -8.82 -1.01
C MET A 72 -5.62 -7.96 0.09
N LEU A 73 -4.93 -6.86 -0.27
CA LEU A 73 -4.36 -5.93 0.70
C LEU A 73 -5.44 -5.32 1.61
N VAL A 74 -6.52 -4.79 1.03
CA VAL A 74 -7.62 -4.17 1.77
C VAL A 74 -8.30 -5.16 2.72
N LEU A 75 -8.59 -6.38 2.24
CA LEU A 75 -9.18 -7.41 3.08
C LEU A 75 -8.25 -7.82 4.22
N ALA A 76 -6.95 -7.93 3.97
CA ALA A 76 -5.97 -8.25 5.01
C ALA A 76 -5.88 -7.17 6.08
N ASP A 77 -5.91 -5.89 5.69
CA ASP A 77 -5.96 -4.76 6.62
C ASP A 77 -7.22 -4.79 7.50
N TRP A 78 -8.39 -4.99 6.90
CA TRP A 78 -9.66 -5.09 7.64
C TRP A 78 -9.66 -6.24 8.65
N LEU A 79 -9.09 -7.38 8.29
CA LEU A 79 -8.95 -8.54 9.19
C LEU A 79 -7.92 -8.30 10.32
N ALA A 80 -6.95 -7.42 10.13
CA ALA A 80 -5.94 -7.11 11.14
C ALA A 80 -6.42 -6.04 12.15
N SER A 81 -7.47 -5.29 11.80
CA SER A 81 -8.03 -4.18 12.59
C SER A 81 -9.25 -4.59 13.44
N SER A 82 -9.69 -5.84 13.33
CA SER A 82 -10.87 -6.40 14.04
C SER A 82 -10.56 -6.93 15.43
#